data_AF-A0A2V5YL11-F1
#
_entry.id   AF-A0A2V5YL11-F1
#
_cell.length_a   1.000
_cell.length_b   1.000
_cell.length_c   1.000
_cell.angle_alpha   90.00
_cell.angle_beta   90.00
_cell.angle_gamma   90.00
#
_symmetry.space_group_name_H-M   'P 1'
#
loop_
_entity.id
_entity.type
_entity.pdbx_description
1 polymer ?
#
loop_
_entity_poly.entity_id
_entity_poly.type
_entity_poly.pdbx_seq_one_letter_code
_entity_poly.pdbx_strand_id
1 'polypeptide(L)'
;AKKVRTGDLEIDYDYLILATGARHSYFGHNDWEKIAPGLKSLEDAIELRRRILMAFEYAEKIDDEAARQAAMTFVIIGGGPTGVEMAGAIAEISRYTLAKDFRHIDPS
;
A
#
# COMPACT_ATOMS: atom_id res chain seq x y z
N ALA A 1 20.05 34.75 -16.36
CA ALA A 1 19.26 34.42 -15.16
C ALA A 1 19.26 32.91 -14.97
N LYS A 2 19.26 32.41 -13.72
CA LYS A 2 19.13 30.97 -13.47
C LYS A 2 17.64 30.62 -13.56
N LYS A 3 17.30 29.53 -14.25
CA LYS A 3 15.92 29.14 -14.54
C LYS A 3 15.65 27.68 -14.17
N VAL A 4 14.47 27.42 -13.64
CA VAL A 4 13.94 26.06 -13.49
C VAL A 4 12.80 25.87 -14.50
N ARG A 5 12.80 24.73 -15.19
CA ARG A 5 11.76 24.37 -16.16
C ARG A 5 10.82 23.36 -15.51
N THR A 6 9.52 23.66 -15.50
CA THR A 6 8.47 22.69 -15.20
C THR A 6 7.88 22.19 -16.52
N GLY A 7 6.82 21.36 -16.48
CA GLY A 7 6.18 20.87 -17.70
C GLY A 7 5.74 21.99 -18.65
N ASP A 8 5.22 23.09 -18.10
CA ASP A 8 4.56 24.14 -18.86
C ASP A 8 5.18 25.53 -18.71
N LEU A 9 6.16 25.71 -17.81
CA LEU A 9 6.68 27.02 -17.42
C LEU A 9 8.19 27.04 -17.26
N GLU A 10 8.78 28.23 -17.47
CA GLU A 10 10.13 28.55 -17.03
C GLU A 10 10.07 29.63 -15.96
N ILE A 11 10.72 29.38 -14.81
CA ILE A 11 10.69 30.27 -13.66
C ILE A 11 12.13 30.73 -13.38
N ASP A 12 12.36 32.04 -13.43
CA ASP A 12 13.63 32.66 -13.03
C ASP A 12 13.80 32.63 -11.51
N TYR A 13 15.03 32.43 -11.02
CA TYR A 13 15.34 32.44 -9.60
C TYR A 13 16.74 32.97 -9.29
N ASP A 14 16.90 33.53 -8.09
CA ASP A 14 18.20 33.87 -7.51
C ASP A 14 18.79 32.71 -6.70
N TYR A 15 17.93 32.06 -5.91
CA TYR A 15 18.23 30.85 -5.13
C TYR A 15 17.14 29.80 -5.36
N LEU A 16 17.53 28.53 -5.47
CA LEU A 16 16.62 27.40 -5.68
C LEU A 16 16.84 26.36 -4.57
N ILE A 17 15.75 26.02 -3.86
CA ILE A 17 15.73 24.94 -2.87
C ILE A 17 14.89 23.80 -3.45
N LEU A 18 15.50 22.63 -3.62
CA LEU A 18 14.84 21.45 -4.15
C LEU A 18 14.45 20.51 -3.01
N ALA A 19 13.14 20.38 -2.79
CA ALA A 19 12.56 19.52 -1.76
C ALA A 19 11.44 18.63 -2.35
N THR A 20 11.67 18.06 -3.52
CA THR A 20 10.67 17.27 -4.28
C THR A 20 10.37 15.89 -3.67
N GLY A 21 10.99 15.56 -2.53
CA GLY A 21 10.86 14.26 -1.88
C GLY A 21 11.52 13.13 -2.67
N ALA A 22 11.07 11.90 -2.41
CA ALA A 22 11.56 10.67 -3.02
C ALA A 22 10.38 9.78 -3.42
N ARG A 23 10.58 8.94 -4.45
CA ARG A 23 9.64 7.90 -4.88
C ARG A 23 10.10 6.53 -4.38
N HIS A 24 9.20 5.55 -4.44
CA HIS A 24 9.54 4.15 -4.20
C HIS A 24 10.60 3.68 -5.19
N SER A 25 11.50 2.83 -4.72
CA SER A 25 12.44 2.11 -5.57
C SER A 25 12.06 0.65 -5.56
N TYR A 26 11.83 0.09 -6.74
CA TYR A 26 11.65 -1.35 -6.92
C TYR A 26 12.96 -2.05 -7.30
N PHE A 27 14.11 -1.43 -7.01
CA PHE A 27 15.45 -2.00 -7.22
C PHE A 27 15.70 -2.54 -8.64
N GLY A 28 15.12 -1.88 -9.65
CA GLY A 28 15.21 -2.29 -11.07
C GLY A 28 13.98 -3.03 -11.60
N HIS A 29 13.00 -3.35 -10.75
CA HIS A 29 11.78 -4.09 -11.09
C HIS A 29 10.53 -3.21 -11.06
N ASN A 30 10.48 -2.18 -11.90
CA ASN A 30 9.34 -1.24 -11.94
C ASN A 30 8.01 -1.92 -12.32
N ASP A 31 8.06 -3.11 -12.92
CA ASP A 31 6.90 -3.93 -13.23
C ASP A 31 6.14 -4.39 -11.97
N TRP A 32 6.81 -4.46 -10.81
CA TRP A 32 6.20 -4.85 -9.54
C TRP A 32 5.18 -3.85 -9.02
N GLU A 33 5.27 -2.57 -9.39
CA GLU A 33 4.36 -1.53 -8.91
C GLU A 33 2.87 -1.88 -9.15
N LYS A 34 2.58 -2.64 -10.21
CA LYS A 34 1.23 -3.07 -10.56
C LYS A 34 0.63 -4.04 -9.54
N ILE A 35 1.46 -4.91 -8.95
CA ILE A 35 1.04 -6.01 -8.08
C ILE A 35 1.37 -5.75 -6.60
N ALA A 36 2.43 -4.97 -6.34
CA ALA A 36 2.91 -4.56 -5.03
C ALA A 36 2.93 -3.02 -4.96
N PRO A 37 1.76 -2.38 -4.79
CA PRO A 37 1.71 -0.93 -4.65
C PRO A 37 2.46 -0.50 -3.39
N GLY A 38 3.21 0.60 -3.48
CA GLY A 38 3.85 1.18 -2.31
C GLY A 38 2.86 1.98 -1.44
N LEU A 39 3.37 2.59 -0.37
CA LEU A 39 2.62 3.46 0.53
C LEU A 39 3.35 4.81 0.71
N LYS A 40 3.11 5.76 -0.21
CA LYS A 40 3.71 7.11 -0.16
C LYS A 40 2.69 8.23 -0.25
N SER A 41 1.57 7.99 -0.92
CA SER A 41 0.49 8.94 -1.11
C SER A 41 -0.75 8.57 -0.29
N LEU A 42 -1.71 9.48 -0.20
CA LEU A 42 -3.01 9.19 0.41
C LEU A 42 -3.81 8.20 -0.45
N GLU A 43 -3.69 8.34 -1.76
CA GLU A 43 -4.30 7.47 -2.75
C GLU A 43 -3.81 6.02 -2.57
N ASP A 44 -2.51 5.83 -2.31
CA ASP A 44 -1.94 4.51 -2.00
C ASP A 44 -2.59 3.89 -0.76
N ALA A 45 -2.77 4.69 0.30
CA ALA A 45 -3.35 4.23 1.56
C ALA A 45 -4.82 3.81 1.39
N ILE A 46 -5.60 4.58 0.62
CA ILE A 46 -7.00 4.26 0.31
C ILE A 46 -7.07 2.96 -0.50
N GLU A 47 -6.24 2.81 -1.52
CA GLU A 47 -6.20 1.61 -2.36
C GLU A 47 -5.80 0.37 -1.55
N LEU A 48 -4.79 0.49 -0.68
CA LEU A 48 -4.33 -0.62 0.14
C LEU A 48 -5.41 -1.07 1.13
N ARG A 49 -6.08 -0.12 1.80
CA ARG A 49 -7.23 -0.42 2.68
C ARG A 49 -8.33 -1.13 1.91
N ARG A 50 -8.67 -0.66 0.71
CA ARG A 50 -9.68 -1.29 -0.16
C ARG A 50 -9.30 -2.74 -0.49
N ARG A 51 -8.04 -3.00 -0.87
CA ARG A 51 -7.55 -4.36 -1.17
C ARG A 51 -7.65 -5.29 0.03
N ILE A 52 -7.28 -4.82 1.23
CA ILE A 52 -7.37 -5.62 2.46
C ILE A 52 -8.82 -6.01 2.75
N LEU A 53 -9.75 -5.06 2.73
CA LEU A 53 -11.17 -5.35 3.03
C LEU A 53 -11.79 -6.30 1.99
N MET A 54 -11.54 -6.06 0.71
CA MET A 54 -12.03 -6.95 -0.36
C MET A 54 -11.43 -8.35 -0.29
N ALA A 55 -10.20 -8.52 0.19
CA ALA A 55 -9.57 -9.82 0.33
C ALA A 55 -10.32 -10.69 1.35
N PHE A 56 -10.73 -10.12 2.48
CA PHE A 56 -11.57 -10.81 3.46
C PHE A 56 -12.98 -11.09 2.92
N GLU A 57 -13.61 -10.13 2.24
CA GLU A 57 -14.91 -10.37 1.57
C GLU A 57 -14.86 -11.47 0.51
N TYR A 58 -13.73 -11.58 -0.19
CA TYR A 58 -13.50 -12.63 -1.18
C TYR A 58 -13.29 -13.98 -0.48
N ALA A 59 -12.47 -14.04 0.57
CA ALA A 59 -12.21 -15.25 1.34
C ALA A 59 -13.49 -15.85 1.96
N GLU A 60 -14.44 -15.01 2.42
CA GLU A 60 -15.75 -15.43 2.95
C GLU A 60 -16.62 -16.20 1.94
N LYS A 61 -16.38 -15.98 0.64
CA LYS A 61 -17.17 -16.58 -0.45
C LYS A 61 -16.51 -17.82 -1.07
N ILE A 62 -15.30 -18.16 -0.64
CA ILE A 62 -14.53 -19.29 -1.19
C ILE A 62 -14.77 -20.53 -0.32
N ASP A 63 -15.10 -21.65 -0.96
CA ASP A 63 -15.22 -22.95 -0.30
C ASP A 63 -13.88 -23.71 -0.22
N ASP A 64 -12.98 -23.49 -1.19
CA ASP A 64 -11.65 -24.10 -1.19
C ASP A 64 -10.75 -23.49 -0.11
N GLU A 65 -10.38 -24.29 0.87
CA GLU A 65 -9.62 -23.83 2.03
C GLU A 65 -8.24 -23.28 1.63
N ALA A 66 -7.58 -23.87 0.63
CA ALA A 66 -6.27 -23.40 0.18
C ALA A 66 -6.36 -22.00 -0.45
N ALA A 67 -7.34 -21.78 -1.33
CA ALA A 67 -7.58 -20.47 -1.94
C ALA A 67 -8.05 -19.42 -0.90
N ARG A 68 -8.83 -19.82 0.10
CA ARG A 68 -9.24 -18.95 1.21
C ARG A 68 -8.05 -18.47 2.03
N GLN A 69 -7.15 -19.39 2.43
CA GLN A 69 -5.93 -19.04 3.14
C GLN A 69 -5.03 -18.11 2.30
N ALA A 70 -4.90 -18.40 1.00
CA ALA A 70 -4.14 -17.55 0.09
C ALA A 70 -4.73 -16.14 -0.01
N ALA A 71 -6.06 -16.00 -0.05
CA ALA A 71 -6.73 -14.72 -0.11
C ALA A 71 -6.50 -13.86 1.16
N MET A 72 -6.38 -14.49 2.32
CA MET A 72 -6.13 -13.80 3.60
C MET A 72 -4.64 -13.58 3.91
N THR A 73 -3.74 -14.01 3.02
CA THR A 73 -2.30 -13.87 3.22
C THR A 73 -1.79 -12.54 2.65
N PHE A 74 -1.27 -11.67 3.52
CA PHE A 74 -0.66 -10.40 3.15
C PHE A 74 0.87 -10.46 3.25
N VAL A 75 1.56 -9.98 2.21
CA VAL A 75 3.03 -9.94 2.16
C VAL A 75 3.50 -8.50 2.20
N ILE A 76 4.33 -8.17 3.19
CA ILE A 76 4.94 -6.86 3.35
C ILE A 76 6.44 -6.96 3.04
N ILE A 77 6.86 -6.24 2.00
CA ILE A 77 8.25 -6.23 1.55
C ILE A 77 8.97 -5.06 2.21
N GLY A 78 9.83 -5.38 3.19
CA GLY A 78 10.66 -4.42 3.91
C GLY A 78 10.27 -4.28 5.38
N GLY A 79 11.23 -4.53 6.27
CA GLY A 79 11.06 -4.45 7.74
C GLY A 79 11.43 -3.10 8.36
N GLY A 80 11.43 -2.03 7.56
CA GLY A 80 11.63 -0.67 8.08
C GLY A 80 10.39 -0.17 8.86
N PRO A 81 10.46 1.02 9.47
CA PRO A 81 9.36 1.56 10.28
C PRO A 81 7.99 1.50 9.58
N THR A 82 7.92 1.94 8.32
CA THR A 82 6.68 1.89 7.53
C THR A 82 6.14 0.48 7.36
N GLY A 83 6.99 -0.51 7.09
CA GLY A 83 6.56 -1.91 6.92
C GLY A 83 6.07 -2.52 8.23
N VAL A 84 6.75 -2.20 9.35
CA VAL A 84 6.36 -2.65 10.69
C VAL A 84 5.02 -2.05 11.12
N GLU A 85 4.83 -0.74 10.93
CA GLU A 85 3.56 -0.07 11.24
C GLU A 85 2.41 -0.61 10.39
N MET A 86 2.66 -0.89 9.10
CA MET A 86 1.68 -1.52 8.22
C MET A 86 1.28 -2.91 8.68
N ALA A 87 2.24 -3.74 9.12
CA ALA A 87 1.94 -5.06 9.66
C ALA A 87 1.04 -4.95 10.91
N GLY A 88 1.35 -4.01 11.80
CA GLY A 88 0.55 -3.71 12.98
C GLY A 88 -0.87 -3.25 12.63
N ALA A 89 -1.01 -2.32 11.69
CA ALA A 89 -2.30 -1.80 11.26
C ALA A 89 -3.19 -2.88 10.62
N ILE A 90 -2.62 -3.76 9.79
CA ILE A 90 -3.36 -4.89 9.22
C ILE A 90 -3.83 -5.84 10.32
N ALA A 91 -2.96 -6.19 11.27
CA ALA A 91 -3.32 -7.04 12.40
C ALA A 91 -4.40 -6.40 13.29
N GLU A 92 -4.35 -5.09 13.49
CA GLU A 92 -5.36 -4.34 14.25
C GLU A 92 -6.73 -4.36 13.54
N ILE A 93 -6.76 -4.12 12.22
CA ILE A 93 -7.98 -4.19 11.42
C ILE A 93 -8.60 -5.58 11.51
N SER A 94 -7.80 -6.63 11.32
CA SER A 94 -8.33 -7.99 11.26
C SER A 94 -8.88 -8.44 12.62
N ARG A 95 -8.18 -8.11 13.72
CA ARG A 95 -8.57 -8.52 15.09
C ARG A 95 -9.71 -7.71 15.69
N TYR A 96 -9.73 -6.40 15.46
CA TYR A 96 -10.64 -5.51 16.19
C TYR A 96 -11.76 -4.96 15.32
N THR A 97 -11.54 -4.82 14.01
CA THR A 97 -12.57 -4.31 13.10
C THR A 97 -13.39 -5.45 12.51
N LEU A 98 -12.74 -6.49 12.00
CA LEU A 98 -13.39 -7.50 11.15
C LEU A 98 -13.80 -8.79 11.86
N ALA A 99 -13.28 -9.07 13.06
CA ALA A 99 -13.45 -10.35 13.76
C ALA A 99 -14.90 -10.79 14.00
N LYS A 100 -15.88 -9.90 13.85
CA LYS A 100 -17.32 -10.20 14.01
C LYS A 100 -18.16 -10.03 12.74
N ASP A 101 -17.52 -9.65 11.64
CA ASP A 101 -18.21 -9.29 10.40
C ASP A 101 -18.36 -10.47 9.44
N PHE A 102 -17.64 -11.56 9.69
CA PHE A 102 -17.58 -12.75 8.84
C PHE A 102 -18.05 -14.01 9.58
N ARG A 103 -18.64 -14.97 8.84
CA ARG A 103 -19.23 -16.19 9.40
C ARG A 103 -18.41 -17.44 9.06
N HIS A 104 -17.77 -17.46 7.91
CA HIS A 104 -17.06 -18.64 7.40
C HIS A 104 -15.55 -18.55 7.51
N ILE A 105 -15.00 -17.35 7.76
CA ILE A 105 -13.58 -17.14 7.99
C ILE A 105 -13.32 -16.55 9.38
N ASP A 106 -12.13 -16.84 9.88
CA ASP A 106 -11.54 -16.11 11.00
C ASP A 106 -10.51 -15.12 10.43
N PRO A 107 -10.78 -13.80 10.50
CA PRO A 107 -9.83 -12.82 10.01
C PRO A 107 -8.66 -12.56 10.97
N SER A 108 -8.66 -13.08 12.21
CA SER A 108 -7.77 -12.64 13.33
C SER A 108 -6.41 -13.35 13.48
#